data_AF-A0A453G5T7-F1
#
_entry.id   AF-A0A453G5T7-F1
#
_cell.length_a   1.000
_cell.length_b   1.000
_cell.length_c   1.000
_cell.angle_alpha   90.00
_cell.angle_beta   90.00
_cell.angle_gamma   90.00
#
_symmetry.space_group_name_H-M   'P 1'
#
loop_
_entity.id
_entity.type
_entity.pdbx_description
1 polymer ?
#
loop_
_entity_poly.entity_id
_entity_poly.type
_entity_poly.pdbx_seq_one_letter_code
_entity_poly.pdbx_strand_id
1 'polypeptide(L)'
;LLVDNRERESGSMYTDWDILPPRKIKDVGAKKPKDWDDREYIEDPDAVKPEGYDSIPREIPDPKDKKPDTWDDDDDGIWKPRRIPNPAYKGQWKRKKIKNPNYKGKWKIPWIDNPEFEDDPDLYVLKPLKYIGIEVWQVKAGSVFDNILICDDPEYAKQVADETWGANKEG
;
A
#
# COMPACT_ATOMS: atom_id res chain seq x y z
N LEU A 1 19.61 20.48 16.61
CA LEU A 1 21.06 20.23 16.67
C LEU A 1 21.78 21.16 15.71
N LEU A 2 22.71 21.97 16.24
CA LEU A 2 23.63 22.76 15.44
C LEU A 2 25.04 22.14 15.56
N VAL A 3 25.77 22.11 14.45
CA VAL A 3 27.21 21.76 14.41
C VAL A 3 27.89 22.93 13.72
N ASP A 4 28.95 23.47 14.33
CA ASP A 4 29.68 24.63 13.80
C ASP A 4 28.78 25.88 13.62
N ASN A 5 27.86 26.11 14.57
CA ASN A 5 26.80 27.12 14.50
C ASN A 5 25.88 27.03 13.27
N ARG A 6 25.87 25.89 12.57
CA ARG A 6 24.98 25.63 11.42
C ARG A 6 23.96 24.56 11.78
N GLU A 7 22.70 24.80 11.43
CA GLU A 7 21.64 23.82 11.62
C GLU A 7 21.95 22.56 10.82
N ARG A 8 21.96 21.41 11.51
CA ARG A 8 22.11 20.09 10.90
C ARG A 8 20.84 19.28 10.99
N GLU A 9 20.12 19.44 12.09
CA GLU A 9 18.90 18.70 12.37
C GLU A 9 17.99 19.56 13.25
N SER A 10 16.69 19.52 12.96
CA SER A 10 15.62 20.12 13.75
C SER A 10 14.43 19.17 13.75
N GLY A 11 13.61 19.23 14.79
CA GLY A 11 12.62 18.19 15.02
C GLY A 11 11.87 18.30 16.34
N SER A 12 11.13 17.26 16.70
CA SER A 12 10.29 17.15 17.89
C SER A 12 10.47 15.81 18.58
N MET A 13 10.59 15.83 19.91
CA MET A 13 10.66 14.60 20.73
C MET A 13 9.42 13.71 20.59
N TYR A 14 8.28 14.27 20.16
CA TYR A 14 7.03 13.53 19.95
C TYR A 14 7.01 12.68 18.68
N THR A 15 7.77 13.08 17.66
CA THR A 15 7.71 12.47 16.33
C THR A 15 8.98 11.75 15.96
N ASP A 16 10.12 12.21 16.49
CA ASP A 16 11.43 11.74 16.06
C ASP A 16 11.96 10.62 16.95
N TRP A 17 11.30 10.38 18.09
CA TRP A 17 11.65 9.36 19.07
C TRP A 17 10.43 8.54 19.48
N ASP A 18 10.62 7.22 19.61
CA ASP A 18 9.60 6.28 20.08
C ASP A 18 9.50 6.32 21.62
N ILE A 19 9.19 7.49 22.20
CA ILE A 19 9.08 7.69 23.65
C ILE A 19 7.65 7.42 24.12
N LEU A 20 6.65 7.97 23.41
CA LEU A 20 5.24 7.78 23.70
C LEU A 20 4.65 6.67 22.83
N PRO A 21 3.63 5.94 23.32
CA PRO A 21 2.85 5.05 22.48
C PRO A 21 2.29 5.76 21.23
N PRO A 22 2.02 5.06 20.13
CA PRO A 22 1.47 5.69 18.94
C PRO A 22 0.08 6.25 19.24
N ARG A 23 -0.25 7.42 18.67
CA ARG A 23 -1.56 8.07 18.86
C ARG A 23 -2.73 7.22 18.36
N LYS A 24 -2.50 6.38 17.34
CA LYS A 24 -3.51 5.51 16.73
C LYS A 24 -2.99 4.09 16.60
N ILE A 25 -3.87 3.13 16.86
CA ILE A 25 -3.63 1.71 16.68
C ILE A 25 -4.69 1.10 15.77
N LYS A 26 -4.39 -0.05 15.17
CA LYS A 26 -5.39 -0.79 14.40
C LYS A 26 -6.38 -1.44 15.36
N ASP A 27 -7.66 -1.32 15.06
CA ASP A 27 -8.71 -2.02 15.82
C ASP A 27 -8.67 -3.51 15.48
N VAL A 28 -7.91 -4.28 16.27
CA VAL A 28 -7.78 -5.73 16.12
C VAL A 28 -9.12 -6.47 16.32
N GLY A 29 -10.10 -5.83 16.97
CA GLY A 29 -11.44 -6.37 17.17
C GLY A 29 -12.40 -6.11 16.01
N ALA A 30 -12.07 -5.17 15.11
CA ALA A 30 -12.92 -4.82 13.99
C ALA A 30 -13.15 -6.00 13.05
N LYS A 31 -14.41 -6.22 12.70
CA LYS A 31 -14.81 -7.20 11.70
C LYS A 31 -15.37 -6.50 10.48
N LYS A 32 -15.16 -7.10 9.31
CA LYS A 32 -15.79 -6.65 8.07
C LYS A 32 -17.31 -6.60 8.26
N PRO A 33 -17.97 -5.44 8.06
CA PRO A 33 -19.41 -5.35 8.12
C PRO A 33 -20.08 -6.26 7.10
N LYS A 34 -21.24 -6.83 7.43
CA LYS A 34 -21.96 -7.76 6.54
C LYS A 34 -22.43 -7.09 5.25
N ASP A 35 -22.72 -5.79 5.31
CA ASP A 35 -23.15 -4.94 4.20
C ASP A 35 -21.97 -4.38 3.38
N TRP A 36 -20.73 -4.75 3.70
CA TRP A 36 -19.55 -4.28 2.99
C TRP A 36 -19.25 -5.13 1.75
N ASP A 37 -19.58 -4.61 0.57
CA ASP A 37 -19.25 -5.26 -0.69
C ASP A 37 -17.86 -4.83 -1.19
N ASP A 38 -16.91 -5.76 -1.16
CA ASP A 38 -15.55 -5.60 -1.65
C ASP A 38 -15.36 -6.20 -3.05
N ARG A 39 -16.44 -6.64 -3.71
CA ARG A 39 -16.39 -7.12 -5.09
C ARG A 39 -16.50 -5.94 -6.03
N GLU A 40 -15.41 -5.63 -6.72
CA GLU A 40 -15.36 -4.56 -7.71
C GLU A 40 -16.27 -4.84 -8.92
N TYR A 41 -16.39 -6.12 -9.30
CA TYR A 41 -17.24 -6.58 -10.38
C TYR A 41 -18.24 -7.61 -9.88
N ILE A 42 -19.50 -7.45 -10.28
CA ILE A 42 -20.58 -8.42 -10.08
C ILE A 42 -21.07 -8.91 -11.44
N GLU A 43 -21.73 -10.06 -11.47
CA GLU A 43 -22.44 -10.46 -12.67
C GLU A 43 -23.64 -9.54 -12.89
N ASP A 44 -23.86 -9.17 -14.13
CA ASP A 44 -24.96 -8.30 -14.55
C ASP A 44 -26.32 -8.96 -14.24
N PRO A 45 -27.08 -8.46 -13.25
CA PRO A 45 -28.34 -9.07 -12.85
C PRO A 45 -29.37 -9.04 -13.99
N ASP A 46 -29.26 -8.06 -14.89
CA ASP A 46 -30.18 -7.85 -16.01
C ASP A 46 -29.73 -8.63 -17.26
N ALA A 47 -28.53 -9.21 -17.26
CA ALA A 47 -28.09 -10.07 -18.35
C ALA A 47 -28.85 -11.40 -18.31
N VAL A 48 -29.81 -11.50 -19.23
CA VAL A 48 -30.59 -12.70 -19.51
C VAL A 48 -29.92 -13.46 -20.66
N LYS A 49 -29.91 -14.79 -20.54
CA LYS A 49 -29.45 -15.67 -21.60
C LYS A 49 -30.43 -15.62 -22.78
N PRO A 50 -29.96 -15.32 -24.01
CA PRO A 50 -30.84 -15.31 -25.17
C PRO A 50 -31.51 -16.66 -25.38
N GLU A 51 -32.78 -16.63 -25.76
CA GLU A 51 -33.52 -17.82 -26.12
C GLU A 51 -32.84 -18.55 -27.29
N GLY A 52 -32.75 -19.88 -27.21
CA GLY A 52 -32.10 -20.71 -28.24
C GLY A 52 -30.57 -20.66 -28.25
N TYR A 53 -29.90 -19.91 -27.37
CA TYR A 53 -28.42 -19.81 -27.34
C TYR A 53 -27.74 -21.18 -27.13
N ASP A 54 -28.30 -22.05 -26.27
CA ASP A 54 -27.78 -23.40 -26.05
C ASP A 54 -28.09 -24.37 -27.19
N SER A 55 -29.13 -24.06 -27.97
CA SER A 55 -29.57 -24.88 -29.09
C SER A 55 -28.71 -24.66 -30.34
N ILE A 56 -27.80 -23.67 -30.32
CA ILE A 56 -26.86 -23.43 -31.42
C ILE A 56 -25.81 -24.55 -31.42
N PRO A 57 -25.75 -25.41 -32.45
CA PRO A 57 -24.78 -26.49 -32.49
C PRO A 57 -23.36 -25.95 -32.70
N ARG A 58 -22.37 -26.62 -32.09
CA ARG A 58 -20.93 -26.29 -32.25
C ARG A 58 -20.47 -26.43 -33.70
N GLU A 59 -21.05 -27.35 -34.44
CA GLU A 59 -20.70 -27.65 -35.82
C GLU A 59 -21.95 -27.75 -36.70
N ILE A 60 -21.88 -27.15 -37.88
CA ILE A 60 -22.92 -27.19 -38.91
C ILE A 60 -22.39 -27.89 -40.16
N PRO A 61 -23.25 -28.53 -40.98
CA PRO A 61 -22.89 -28.95 -42.33
C PRO A 61 -22.24 -27.84 -43.13
N ASP A 62 -21.15 -28.13 -43.85
CA ASP A 62 -20.50 -27.16 -44.72
C ASP A 62 -21.39 -26.84 -45.93
N PRO A 63 -21.88 -25.59 -46.08
CA PRO A 63 -22.75 -25.22 -47.21
C PRO A 63 -22.05 -25.31 -48.58
N LYS A 64 -20.71 -25.36 -48.60
CA LYS A 64 -19.91 -25.48 -49.82
C LYS A 64 -19.57 -26.93 -50.16
N ASP A 65 -19.84 -27.86 -49.25
CA ASP A 65 -19.64 -29.27 -49.51
C ASP A 65 -20.82 -29.80 -50.31
N LYS A 66 -20.53 -30.42 -51.44
CA LYS A 66 -21.53 -30.98 -52.35
C LYS A 66 -21.25 -32.46 -52.50
N LYS A 67 -22.32 -33.23 -52.66
CA LYS A 67 -22.24 -34.64 -53.00
C LYS A 67 -21.37 -34.79 -54.26
N PRO A 68 -20.28 -35.57 -54.23
CA PRO A 68 -19.48 -35.84 -55.42
C PRO A 68 -20.31 -36.53 -56.50
N ASP A 69 -20.05 -36.23 -57.76
CA ASP A 69 -20.76 -36.85 -58.90
C ASP A 69 -20.52 -38.37 -58.99
N THR A 70 -19.46 -38.87 -58.35
CA THR A 70 -19.09 -40.30 -58.31
C THR A 70 -19.67 -41.04 -57.10
N TRP A 71 -20.54 -40.43 -56.30
CA TRP A 71 -21.10 -41.04 -55.09
C TRP A 71 -22.40 -41.81 -55.37
N ASP A 72 -22.44 -43.08 -54.98
CA ASP A 72 -23.62 -43.95 -55.07
C ASP A 72 -24.25 -44.17 -53.68
N ASP A 73 -25.51 -43.77 -53.48
CA ASP A 73 -26.14 -43.92 -52.16
C ASP A 73 -26.48 -45.37 -51.81
N ASP A 74 -26.57 -46.27 -52.81
CA ASP A 74 -26.88 -47.69 -52.61
C ASP A 74 -25.64 -48.48 -52.17
N ASP A 75 -24.46 -48.12 -52.69
CA ASP A 75 -23.18 -48.78 -52.40
C ASP A 75 -22.37 -48.06 -51.29
N ASP A 76 -22.33 -46.71 -51.26
CA ASP A 76 -21.56 -45.90 -50.30
C ASP A 76 -22.40 -45.43 -49.08
N GLY A 77 -23.73 -45.57 -49.16
CA GLY A 77 -24.69 -45.10 -48.17
C GLY A 77 -25.08 -43.63 -48.33
N ILE A 78 -26.04 -43.16 -47.51
CA ILE A 78 -26.57 -41.79 -47.59
C ILE A 78 -25.44 -40.78 -47.37
N TRP A 79 -25.12 -40.02 -48.42
CA TRP A 79 -24.11 -38.97 -48.35
C TRP A 79 -24.42 -37.96 -47.25
N LYS A 80 -23.40 -37.59 -46.45
CA LYS A 80 -23.49 -36.56 -45.42
C LYS A 80 -22.40 -35.50 -45.65
N PRO A 81 -22.77 -34.21 -45.70
CA PRO A 81 -21.80 -33.13 -45.83
C PRO A 81 -20.83 -33.09 -44.64
N ARG A 82 -19.58 -32.71 -44.90
CA ARG A 82 -18.57 -32.47 -43.85
C ARG A 82 -19.07 -31.41 -42.87
N ARG A 83 -18.75 -31.58 -41.59
CA ARG A 83 -19.13 -30.62 -40.55
C ARG A 83 -18.03 -29.58 -40.38
N ILE A 84 -18.40 -28.32 -40.32
CA ILE A 84 -17.49 -27.19 -40.06
C ILE A 84 -17.90 -26.48 -38.76
N PRO A 85 -16.96 -25.80 -38.07
CA PRO A 85 -17.29 -24.99 -36.90
C PRO A 85 -18.37 -23.96 -37.23
N ASN A 86 -19.41 -23.90 -36.42
CA ASN A 86 -20.51 -22.94 -36.61
C ASN A 86 -20.07 -21.54 -36.16
N PRO A 87 -20.00 -20.54 -37.06
CA PRO A 87 -19.61 -19.18 -36.69
C PRO A 87 -20.57 -18.52 -35.68
N ALA A 88 -21.82 -18.99 -35.60
CA ALA A 88 -22.81 -18.51 -34.64
C ALA A 88 -22.64 -19.11 -33.22
N TYR A 89 -21.88 -20.20 -33.07
CA TYR A 89 -21.65 -20.83 -31.76
C TYR A 89 -20.65 -20.02 -30.94
N LYS A 90 -21.14 -19.33 -29.90
CA LYS A 90 -20.34 -18.45 -29.04
C LYS A 90 -19.79 -19.15 -27.78
N GLY A 91 -19.83 -20.48 -27.72
CA GLY A 91 -19.48 -21.26 -26.52
C GLY A 91 -20.53 -21.14 -25.43
N GLN A 92 -20.26 -21.71 -24.24
CA GLN A 92 -21.20 -21.64 -23.11
C GLN A 92 -21.50 -20.19 -22.71
N TRP A 93 -22.78 -19.85 -22.54
CA TRP A 93 -23.18 -18.51 -22.13
C TRP A 93 -22.63 -18.20 -20.75
N LYS A 94 -22.01 -17.03 -20.60
CA LYS A 94 -21.55 -16.49 -19.32
C LYS A 94 -22.14 -15.11 -19.14
N ARG A 95 -22.66 -14.85 -17.94
CA ARG A 95 -23.18 -13.54 -17.60
C ARG A 95 -22.06 -12.49 -17.66
N LYS A 96 -22.35 -11.33 -18.24
CA LYS A 96 -21.38 -10.25 -18.33
C LYS A 96 -21.03 -9.75 -16.93
N LYS A 97 -19.77 -9.40 -16.68
CA LYS A 97 -19.37 -8.76 -15.43
C LYS A 97 -19.49 -7.25 -15.59
N ILE A 98 -20.21 -6.60 -14.68
CA ILE A 98 -20.37 -5.14 -14.61
C ILE A 98 -19.73 -4.61 -13.34
N LYS A 99 -19.40 -3.32 -13.33
CA LYS A 99 -18.92 -2.65 -12.11
C LYS A 99 -20.02 -2.67 -11.06
N ASN A 100 -19.67 -3.07 -9.85
CA ASN A 100 -20.61 -3.13 -8.75
C ASN A 100 -20.89 -1.72 -8.22
N PRO A 101 -22.13 -1.21 -8.32
CA PRO A 101 -22.48 0.12 -7.80
C PRO A 101 -22.36 0.21 -6.27
N ASN A 102 -22.42 -0.93 -5.57
CA ASN A 102 -22.29 -1.01 -4.12
C ASN A 102 -20.85 -1.28 -3.65
N TYR A 103 -19.86 -1.25 -4.55
CA TYR A 103 -18.47 -1.51 -4.18
C TYR A 103 -17.95 -0.43 -3.21
N LYS A 104 -17.67 -0.84 -1.97
CA LYS A 104 -17.15 0.05 -0.91
C LYS A 104 -15.62 0.04 -0.85
N GLY A 105 -14.94 -0.66 -1.75
CA GLY A 105 -13.49 -0.87 -1.69
C GLY A 105 -13.13 -2.14 -0.93
N LYS A 106 -11.85 -2.54 -0.99
CA LYS A 106 -11.34 -3.62 -0.14
C LYS A 106 -11.44 -3.18 1.32
N TRP A 107 -12.13 -3.97 2.13
CA TRP A 107 -12.25 -3.70 3.56
C TRP A 107 -10.85 -3.69 4.21
N LYS A 108 -10.60 -2.68 5.05
CA LYS A 108 -9.36 -2.52 5.81
C LYS A 108 -9.73 -2.36 7.28
N ILE A 109 -8.91 -2.93 8.16
CA ILE A 109 -9.03 -2.73 9.60
C ILE A 109 -8.93 -1.23 9.89
N PRO A 110 -9.92 -0.63 10.58
CA PRO A 110 -9.90 0.79 10.90
C PRO A 110 -8.79 1.10 11.91
N TRP A 111 -8.32 2.35 11.87
CA TRP A 111 -7.46 2.91 12.90
C TRP A 111 -8.34 3.57 13.95
N ILE A 112 -8.09 3.27 15.22
CA ILE A 112 -8.74 3.86 16.38
C ILE A 112 -7.71 4.61 17.22
N ASP A 113 -8.17 5.54 18.03
CA ASP A 113 -7.30 6.23 18.99
C ASP A 113 -6.77 5.22 20.01
N ASN A 114 -5.49 5.33 20.33
CA ASN A 114 -4.83 4.41 21.26
C ASN A 114 -5.21 4.78 22.70
N PRO A 115 -5.91 3.91 23.46
CA PRO A 115 -6.26 4.21 24.85
C PRO A 115 -5.04 4.34 25.76
N GLU A 116 -3.89 3.79 25.36
CA GLU A 116 -2.62 3.91 26.07
C GLU A 116 -1.85 5.19 25.71
N PHE A 117 -2.33 5.98 24.74
CA PHE A 117 -1.70 7.26 24.43
C PHE A 117 -2.15 8.32 25.43
N GLU A 118 -1.20 8.84 26.19
CA GLU A 118 -1.34 10.02 27.02
C GLU A 118 -0.38 11.09 26.52
N ASP A 119 -0.88 12.32 26.35
CA ASP A 119 -0.06 13.45 25.92
C ASP A 119 0.73 14.00 27.12
N ASP A 120 2.05 14.13 26.97
CA ASP A 120 2.94 14.60 28.03
C ASP A 120 3.64 15.89 27.60
N PRO A 121 3.10 17.08 27.95
CA PRO A 121 3.71 18.36 27.61
C PRO A 121 5.10 18.55 28.24
N ASP A 122 5.38 17.83 29.32
CA ASP A 122 6.61 17.92 30.11
C ASP A 122 7.65 16.86 29.70
N LEU A 123 7.48 16.20 28.53
CA LEU A 123 8.37 15.16 28.02
C LEU A 123 9.86 15.56 27.98
N TYR A 124 10.15 16.85 27.77
CA TYR A 124 11.50 17.40 27.72
C TYR A 124 12.02 17.88 29.08
N VAL A 125 11.17 17.92 30.11
CA VAL A 125 11.48 18.46 31.43
C VAL A 125 12.19 17.40 32.25
N LEU A 126 13.48 17.64 32.52
CA LEU A 126 14.28 16.79 33.37
C LEU A 126 14.31 17.31 34.81
N LYS A 127 14.55 16.41 35.77
CA LYS A 127 14.88 16.80 37.15
C LYS A 127 16.15 17.68 37.15
N PRO A 128 16.29 18.62 38.10
CA PRO A 128 17.44 19.52 38.14
C PRO A 128 18.78 18.80 38.03
N LEU A 129 19.53 19.15 36.98
CA LEU A 129 20.85 18.59 36.69
C LEU A 129 21.92 19.35 37.49
N LYS A 130 22.93 18.63 37.99
CA LYS A 130 23.98 19.20 38.88
C LYS A 130 25.41 18.91 38.44
N TYR A 131 25.61 17.87 37.67
CA TYR A 131 26.94 17.37 37.32
C TYR A 131 27.03 17.15 35.81
N ILE A 132 28.22 17.39 35.28
CA ILE A 132 28.59 17.07 33.90
C ILE A 132 29.56 15.90 33.96
N GLY A 133 29.24 14.83 33.25
CA GLY A 133 30.11 13.66 33.11
C GLY A 133 30.51 13.49 31.64
N ILE A 134 31.79 13.26 31.39
CA ILE A 134 32.31 12.84 30.09
C ILE A 134 32.80 11.40 30.27
N GLU A 135 31.99 10.45 29.83
CA GLU A 135 32.33 9.04 29.79
C GLU A 135 32.38 8.64 28.32
N VAL A 136 33.56 8.20 27.86
CA VAL A 136 33.80 7.83 26.47
C VAL A 136 34.79 6.68 26.40
N TRP A 137 34.54 5.75 25.48
CA TRP A 137 35.52 4.75 25.08
C TRP A 137 36.35 5.25 23.89
N GLN A 138 37.68 5.16 23.99
CA GLN A 138 38.59 5.55 22.91
C GLN A 138 39.60 4.45 22.60
N VAL A 139 39.73 4.11 21.31
CA VAL A 139 40.77 3.19 20.83
C VAL A 139 42.11 3.94 20.65
N LYS A 140 42.06 5.16 20.12
CA LYS A 140 43.23 6.03 19.94
C LYS A 140 43.04 7.30 20.74
N ALA A 141 44.03 7.61 21.58
CA ALA A 141 44.05 8.86 22.34
C ALA A 141 44.29 10.08 21.43
N GLY A 142 43.91 11.26 21.90
CA GLY A 142 44.19 12.54 21.26
C GLY A 142 42.99 13.48 21.13
N SER A 143 41.78 13.05 21.47
CA SER A 143 40.64 13.95 21.54
C SER A 143 40.77 14.91 22.72
N VAL A 144 40.54 16.19 22.46
CA VAL A 144 40.48 17.25 23.47
C VAL A 144 39.06 17.81 23.46
N PHE A 145 38.45 17.90 24.64
CA PHE A 145 37.15 18.53 24.84
C PHE A 145 37.38 19.84 25.59
N ASP A 146 36.84 20.94 25.05
CA ASP A 146 36.98 22.28 25.61
C ASP A 146 35.72 23.09 25.30
N ASN A 147 35.55 24.26 25.94
CA ASN A 147 34.45 25.21 25.74
C ASN A 147 33.06 24.62 26.06
N ILE A 148 32.97 23.84 27.13
CA ILE A 148 31.71 23.24 27.59
C ILE A 148 30.83 24.33 28.21
N LEU A 149 29.71 24.63 27.56
CA LEU A 149 28.70 25.60 28.01
C LEU A 149 27.35 24.91 28.24
N ILE A 150 26.68 25.25 29.34
CA ILE A 150 25.29 24.88 29.63
C ILE A 150 24.53 26.16 29.96
N CYS A 151 23.51 26.49 29.16
CA CYS A 151 22.65 27.64 29.36
C CYS A 151 21.26 27.38 28.75
N ASP A 152 20.32 28.27 29.08
CA ASP A 152 18.93 28.27 28.62
C ASP A 152 18.66 29.33 27.53
N ASP A 153 19.68 30.12 27.16
CA ASP A 153 19.61 31.13 26.10
C ASP A 153 20.35 30.64 24.83
N PRO A 154 19.61 30.32 23.74
CA PRO A 154 20.21 29.89 22.48
C PRO A 154 21.04 30.97 21.78
N GLU A 155 20.71 32.25 21.93
CA GLU A 155 21.47 33.34 21.30
C GLU A 155 22.79 33.57 22.01
N TYR A 156 22.79 33.51 23.35
CA TYR A 156 24.02 33.52 24.13
C TYR A 156 24.92 32.34 23.77
N ALA A 157 24.36 31.13 23.62
CA ALA A 157 25.12 29.96 23.21
C ALA A 157 25.80 30.14 21.84
N LYS A 158 25.09 30.72 20.85
CA LYS A 158 25.66 31.03 19.53
C LYS A 158 26.81 32.03 19.62
N GLN A 159 26.63 33.10 20.40
CA GLN A 159 27.66 34.11 20.60
C GLN A 159 28.95 33.49 21.19
N VAL A 160 28.82 32.70 22.26
CA VAL A 160 29.98 32.02 22.87
C VAL A 160 30.64 31.07 21.88
N ALA A 161 29.88 30.36 21.06
CA ALA A 161 30.43 29.48 20.03
C ALA A 161 31.21 30.24 18.94
N ASP A 162 30.76 31.45 18.55
CA ASP A 162 31.48 32.31 17.61
C ASP A 162 32.76 32.91 18.23
N GLU A 163 32.70 33.34 19.49
CA GLU A 163 33.85 33.92 20.23
C GLU A 163 34.92 32.88 20.58
N THR A 164 34.55 31.60 20.71
CA THR A 164 35.48 30.50 21.07
C THR A 164 35.91 29.71 19.84
N TRP A 165 35.13 28.72 19.42
CA TRP A 165 35.42 27.87 18.28
C TRP A 165 35.51 28.68 16.97
N GLY A 166 34.58 29.63 16.77
CA GLY A 166 34.53 30.48 15.59
C GLY A 166 35.79 31.31 15.37
N ALA A 167 36.38 31.84 16.45
CA ALA A 167 37.62 32.61 16.42
C ALA A 167 38.87 31.73 16.18
N ASN A 168 38.86 30.48 16.65
CA ASN A 168 40.01 29.58 16.60
C ASN A 168 40.06 28.70 15.32
N LYS A 169 38.98 28.60 14.55
CA LYS A 169 38.90 27.70 13.39
C LYS A 169 39.69 28.15 12.14
N GLU A 170 40.03 29.45 12.05
CA GLU A 170 40.75 30.04 10.90
C GLU A 170 42.25 30.29 11.18
N GLY A 171 42.76 29.79 12.31
CA GLY A 171 44.19 29.82 12.67
C GLY A 171 44.98 28.61 12.19
#